data_AF-A0A3M7QP23-F1
#
_entry.id   AF-A0A3M7QP23-F1
#
_cell.length_a   1.000
_cell.length_b   1.000
_cell.length_c   1.000
_cell.angle_alpha   90.00
_cell.angle_beta   90.00
_cell.angle_gamma   90.00
#
_symmetry.space_group_name_H-M   'P 1'
#
loop_
_entity.id
_entity.type
_entity.pdbx_description
1 polymer ?
#
loop_
_entity_poly.entity_id
_entity_poly.type
_entity_poly.pdbx_seq_one_letter_code
_entity_poly.pdbx_strand_id
1 'polypeptide(L)'
;MYSGLQKSRTKLMPTIPKDFSSLVINGEHAITTSGEEFLRFDNQSSSNRIIIFVDDYSFKILSESEEWFMDGTFKSAPKQMMQLFTIHALVKNIFNVLKDLALGAKLILNSKRVMTDFEALSTFAIQFHFPNVVIKGCWFHFRQAIFRRAVRLGLKQHYHLDEHRELINLFGALALIPIEKINEGFEIIKLFKPNDAKCDQMLTYFENQWLNKIQPNIWNHFDSDIRTNNKIEGLHSGLNKQIISDHQNVFQLINFLKQKQSSNSIEYERLKQAQVVKNKSKKEETKQFQLELIKIEHKNSPKVKEFLQSLCQFIQYPYEYWFDEQNLEEYLIEEAEDDDNSQNDNPLQHQRFEFQRRNQYNGFQSIRGFKFVN
;
A
#
# COMPACT_ATOMS: atom_id res chain seq x y z
N MET A 1 -0.04 12.53 -25.26
CA MET A 1 1.06 13.31 -25.90
C MET A 1 2.25 13.30 -24.96
N TYR A 2 3.37 12.71 -25.37
CA TYR A 2 4.57 12.60 -24.54
C TYR A 2 5.22 13.97 -24.29
N SER A 3 5.61 14.24 -23.03
CA SER A 3 6.15 15.53 -22.58
C SER A 3 7.54 15.79 -23.17
N GLY A 4 7.93 17.06 -23.31
CA GLY A 4 9.21 17.47 -23.92
C GLY A 4 10.46 16.86 -23.27
N LEU A 5 10.38 16.43 -22.02
CA LEU A 5 11.42 15.69 -21.29
C LEU A 5 11.65 14.26 -21.82
N GLN A 6 10.61 13.65 -22.37
CA GLN A 6 10.71 12.32 -22.97
C GLN A 6 11.39 12.40 -24.34
N LYS A 7 11.11 13.47 -25.11
CA LYS A 7 11.76 13.76 -26.38
C LYS A 7 13.26 14.04 -26.22
N SER A 8 13.67 14.78 -25.18
CA SER A 8 15.09 15.05 -24.91
C SER A 8 15.85 13.81 -24.42
N ARG A 9 15.22 12.90 -23.68
CA ARG A 9 15.81 11.60 -23.30
C ARG A 9 16.02 10.66 -24.50
N THR A 10 15.10 10.65 -25.47
CA THR A 10 15.29 9.89 -26.74
C THR A 10 16.52 10.33 -27.54
N LYS A 11 17.02 11.57 -27.36
CA LYS A 11 18.24 12.05 -28.05
C LYS A 11 19.54 11.54 -27.43
N LEU A 12 19.52 11.05 -26.18
CA LEU A 12 20.68 10.51 -25.48
C LEU A 12 20.78 8.98 -25.55
N MET A 13 19.74 8.32 -26.07
CA MET A 13 19.75 6.88 -26.25
C MET A 13 20.59 6.54 -27.49
N PRO A 14 21.43 5.49 -27.43
CA PRO A 14 22.11 4.98 -28.62
C PRO A 14 21.10 4.74 -29.74
N THR A 15 21.47 5.09 -30.97
CA THR A 15 20.66 4.77 -32.15
C THR A 15 20.38 3.27 -32.15
N ILE A 16 19.11 2.90 -32.12
CA ILE A 16 18.67 1.51 -32.20
C ILE A 16 19.28 0.92 -33.48
N PRO A 17 20.15 -0.09 -33.38
CA PRO A 17 20.79 -0.65 -34.56
C PRO A 17 19.76 -1.21 -35.54
N LYS A 18 20.00 -1.00 -36.83
CA LYS A 18 19.15 -1.57 -37.90
C LYS A 18 19.29 -3.08 -38.00
N ASP A 19 20.44 -3.62 -37.58
CA ASP A 19 20.76 -5.04 -37.56
C ASP A 19 21.36 -5.45 -36.20
N PHE A 20 20.92 -6.60 -35.70
CA PHE A 20 21.24 -7.10 -34.35
C PHE A 20 22.70 -7.57 -34.23
N SER A 21 23.33 -7.92 -35.34
CA SER A 21 24.77 -8.23 -35.41
C SER A 21 25.65 -7.07 -34.92
N SER A 22 25.13 -5.84 -34.98
CA SER A 22 25.84 -4.62 -34.57
C SER A 22 25.46 -4.13 -33.17
N LEU A 23 24.56 -4.83 -32.45
CA LEU A 23 24.20 -4.48 -31.07
C LEU A 23 25.32 -4.90 -30.12
N VAL A 24 25.97 -3.89 -29.52
CA VAL A 24 26.96 -4.07 -28.45
C VAL A 24 26.35 -3.60 -27.14
N ILE A 25 26.34 -4.48 -26.14
CA ILE A 25 25.87 -4.18 -24.78
C ILE A 25 27.11 -4.13 -23.88
N ASN A 26 27.48 -2.94 -23.44
CA ASN A 26 28.67 -2.70 -22.64
C ASN A 26 28.49 -1.50 -21.69
N GLY A 27 29.48 -1.27 -20.84
CA GLY A 27 29.50 -0.14 -19.91
C GLY A 27 28.26 -0.10 -19.02
N GLU A 28 27.63 1.06 -18.92
CA GLU A 28 26.42 1.28 -18.12
C GLU A 28 25.22 0.39 -18.50
N HIS A 29 25.24 -0.24 -19.67
CA HIS A 29 24.17 -1.14 -20.13
C HIS A 29 24.41 -2.61 -19.77
N ALA A 30 25.62 -2.96 -19.36
CA ALA A 30 26.00 -4.31 -18.94
C ALA A 30 26.07 -4.47 -17.41
N ILE A 31 25.88 -3.38 -16.66
CA ILE A 31 25.98 -3.33 -15.21
C ILE A 31 24.69 -2.82 -14.56
N THR A 32 24.49 -3.15 -13.29
CA THR A 32 23.40 -2.64 -12.46
C THR A 32 23.62 -1.17 -12.10
N THR A 33 22.65 -0.58 -11.42
CA THR A 33 22.76 0.78 -10.86
C THR A 33 23.81 0.91 -9.76
N SER A 34 24.11 -0.18 -9.05
CA SER A 34 25.19 -0.30 -8.08
C SER A 34 26.56 -0.52 -8.73
N GLY A 35 26.61 -0.73 -10.05
CA GLY A 35 27.84 -0.97 -10.81
C GLY A 35 28.28 -2.44 -10.83
N GLU A 36 27.41 -3.37 -10.41
CA GLU A 36 27.68 -4.80 -10.43
C GLU A 36 27.41 -5.37 -11.83
N GLU A 37 28.09 -6.43 -12.22
CA GLU A 37 27.85 -7.07 -13.50
C GLU A 37 26.39 -7.53 -13.58
N PHE A 38 25.72 -7.32 -14.72
CA PHE A 38 24.32 -7.68 -14.93
C PHE A 38 24.10 -8.49 -16.20
N LEU A 39 24.82 -8.17 -17.29
CA LEU A 39 24.86 -9.02 -18.48
C LEU A 39 25.75 -10.24 -18.21
N ARG A 40 25.14 -11.42 -18.00
CA ARG A 40 25.87 -12.66 -17.68
C ARG A 40 26.14 -13.53 -18.89
N PHE A 41 25.32 -13.42 -19.93
CA PHE A 41 25.48 -14.24 -21.12
C PHE A 41 25.05 -13.48 -22.36
N ASP A 42 25.86 -13.59 -23.41
CA ASP A 42 25.53 -13.13 -24.74
C ASP A 42 26.29 -13.99 -25.74
N ASN A 43 25.59 -14.86 -26.48
CA ASN A 43 26.25 -15.74 -27.44
C ASN A 43 26.67 -15.04 -28.75
N GLN A 44 26.35 -13.75 -28.92
CA GLN A 44 26.70 -12.93 -30.10
C GLN A 44 26.32 -13.56 -31.46
N SER A 45 25.34 -14.47 -31.48
CA SER A 45 24.90 -15.14 -32.71
C SER A 45 24.18 -14.15 -33.63
N SER A 46 24.38 -14.26 -34.94
CA SER A 46 23.67 -13.44 -35.93
C SER A 46 22.25 -13.90 -36.22
N SER A 47 21.90 -15.15 -35.91
CA SER A 47 20.60 -15.75 -36.23
C SER A 47 19.79 -16.18 -35.02
N ASN A 48 20.45 -16.64 -33.94
CA ASN A 48 19.80 -17.14 -32.71
C ASN A 48 20.46 -16.54 -31.47
N ARG A 49 20.48 -15.20 -31.39
CA ARG A 49 21.11 -14.51 -30.26
C ARG A 49 20.32 -14.73 -28.98
N ILE A 50 21.00 -15.18 -27.93
CA ILE A 50 20.46 -15.30 -26.57
C ILE A 50 21.27 -14.39 -25.68
N ILE A 51 20.57 -13.52 -24.95
CA ILE A 51 21.15 -12.54 -24.04
C ILE A 51 20.49 -12.75 -22.68
N ILE A 52 21.28 -12.94 -21.63
CA ILE A 52 20.79 -13.19 -20.27
C ILE A 52 21.30 -12.07 -19.35
N PHE A 53 20.35 -11.43 -18.68
CA PHE A 53 20.62 -10.45 -17.64
C PHE A 53 20.19 -11.02 -16.29
N VAL A 54 21.11 -11.05 -15.34
CA VAL A 54 20.84 -11.43 -13.95
C VAL A 54 22.01 -10.95 -13.07
N ASP A 55 21.71 -10.35 -11.93
CA ASP A 55 22.70 -10.00 -10.91
C ASP A 55 22.95 -11.18 -9.95
N ASP A 56 24.02 -11.11 -9.16
CA ASP A 56 24.41 -12.21 -8.27
C ASP A 56 23.38 -12.52 -7.18
N TYR A 57 22.66 -11.50 -6.70
CA TYR A 57 21.66 -11.69 -5.65
C TYR A 57 20.45 -12.44 -6.19
N SER A 58 19.93 -12.02 -7.35
CA SER A 58 18.84 -12.72 -8.04
C SER A 58 19.23 -14.13 -8.45
N PHE A 59 20.47 -14.32 -8.91
CA PHE A 59 20.96 -15.64 -9.32
C PHE A 59 21.07 -16.58 -8.11
N LYS A 60 21.53 -16.08 -6.96
CA LYS A 60 21.53 -16.82 -5.70
C LYS A 60 20.11 -17.21 -5.25
N ILE A 61 19.16 -16.28 -5.31
CA ILE A 61 17.75 -16.58 -4.99
C ILE A 61 17.21 -17.67 -5.92
N LEU A 62 17.46 -17.57 -7.22
CA LEU A 62 17.06 -18.60 -8.19
C LEU A 62 17.68 -19.96 -7.84
N SER A 63 18.96 -20.00 -7.46
CA SER A 63 19.64 -21.27 -7.12
C SER A 63 19.17 -21.89 -5.81
N GLU A 64 18.65 -21.09 -4.88
CA GLU A 64 18.13 -21.54 -3.58
C GLU A 64 16.62 -21.80 -3.61
N SER A 65 15.92 -21.41 -4.68
CA SER A 65 14.46 -21.54 -4.78
C SER A 65 14.03 -22.93 -5.23
N GLU A 66 13.04 -23.50 -4.52
CA GLU A 66 12.43 -24.79 -4.86
C GLU A 66 11.50 -24.72 -6.08
N GLU A 67 10.95 -23.53 -6.37
CA GLU A 67 9.93 -23.33 -7.40
C GLU A 67 10.25 -22.12 -8.28
N TRP A 68 10.24 -22.33 -9.59
CA TRP A 68 10.42 -21.27 -10.58
C TRP A 68 9.13 -21.04 -11.37
N PHE A 69 8.82 -19.77 -11.62
CA PHE A 69 7.75 -19.32 -12.50
C PHE A 69 8.38 -18.71 -13.74
N MET A 70 7.98 -19.20 -14.91
CA MET A 70 8.60 -18.85 -16.18
C MET A 70 7.52 -18.48 -17.19
N ASP A 71 7.71 -17.37 -17.91
CA ASP A 71 6.81 -16.97 -18.99
C ASP A 71 7.57 -16.18 -20.06
N GLY A 72 7.11 -16.30 -21.31
CA GLY A 72 7.69 -15.68 -22.48
C GLY A 72 6.67 -14.84 -23.25
N THR A 73 6.99 -13.58 -23.52
CA THR A 73 6.11 -12.65 -24.24
C THR A 73 6.75 -12.12 -25.52
N PHE A 74 5.99 -12.19 -26.62
CA PHE A 74 6.37 -11.61 -27.91
C PHE A 74 6.09 -10.10 -27.97
N LYS A 75 5.06 -9.65 -27.25
CA LYS A 75 4.53 -8.28 -27.32
C LYS A 75 5.46 -7.24 -26.70
N SER A 76 6.19 -7.65 -25.66
CA SER A 76 7.14 -6.79 -24.94
C SER A 76 8.59 -6.97 -25.41
N ALA A 77 8.85 -7.88 -26.35
CA ALA A 77 10.17 -8.06 -26.93
C ALA A 77 10.52 -6.86 -27.83
N PRO A 78 11.78 -6.36 -27.81
CA PRO A 78 12.25 -5.43 -28.83
C PRO A 78 11.99 -6.01 -30.23
N LYS A 79 11.70 -5.17 -31.23
CA LYS A 79 11.38 -5.64 -32.60
C LYS A 79 12.45 -6.56 -33.21
N GLN A 80 13.69 -6.47 -32.73
CA GLN A 80 14.83 -7.26 -33.17
C GLN A 80 14.99 -8.59 -32.41
N MET A 81 14.24 -8.82 -31.33
CA MET A 81 14.21 -10.08 -30.59
C MET A 81 12.88 -10.79 -30.85
N MET A 82 12.93 -12.12 -30.95
CA MET A 82 11.70 -12.90 -31.13
C MET A 82 10.83 -12.86 -29.88
N GLN A 83 11.41 -13.00 -28.70
CA GLN A 83 10.66 -13.14 -27.46
C GLN A 83 11.47 -12.62 -26.27
N LEU A 84 10.80 -11.99 -25.31
CA LEU A 84 11.35 -11.72 -23.99
C LEU A 84 10.91 -12.84 -23.05
N PHE A 85 11.86 -13.53 -22.44
CA PHE A 85 11.61 -14.62 -21.50
C PHE A 85 12.03 -14.21 -20.10
N THR A 86 11.24 -14.55 -19.09
CA THR A 86 11.53 -14.21 -17.70
C THR A 86 11.40 -15.43 -16.78
N ILE A 87 12.29 -15.53 -15.80
CA ILE A 87 12.31 -16.57 -14.77
C ILE A 87 12.23 -15.86 -13.42
N HIS A 88 11.28 -16.29 -12.58
CA HIS A 88 11.04 -15.71 -11.25
C HIS A 88 11.09 -16.84 -10.23
N ALA A 89 11.72 -16.59 -9.08
CA ALA A 89 11.65 -17.47 -7.93
C ALA A 89 10.62 -16.95 -6.93
N LEU A 90 9.94 -17.85 -6.22
CA LEU A 90 9.13 -17.45 -5.07
C LEU A 90 10.04 -17.01 -3.93
N VAL A 91 9.95 -15.75 -3.54
CA VAL A 91 10.58 -15.27 -2.31
C VAL A 91 9.58 -15.46 -1.17
N LYS A 92 9.66 -16.60 -0.49
CA LYS A 92 8.95 -16.81 0.78
C LYS A 92 9.58 -15.88 1.84
N ASN A 93 8.77 -15.05 2.49
CA ASN A 93 9.17 -14.10 3.55
C ASN A 93 10.02 -12.90 3.09
N ILE A 94 9.40 -11.94 2.39
CA ILE A 94 10.05 -10.68 1.97
C ILE A 94 10.77 -9.93 3.11
N PHE A 95 10.29 -10.06 4.35
CA PHE A 95 10.92 -9.47 5.52
C PHE A 95 12.25 -10.14 5.92
N ASN A 96 12.47 -11.41 5.60
CA ASN A 96 13.77 -12.05 5.77
C ASN A 96 14.77 -11.51 4.76
N VAL A 97 14.38 -11.42 3.48
CA VAL A 97 15.19 -10.75 2.45
C VAL A 97 15.56 -9.33 2.89
N LEU A 98 14.59 -8.55 3.39
CA LEU A 98 14.85 -7.20 3.87
C LEU A 98 15.84 -7.17 5.04
N LYS A 99 15.74 -8.12 5.98
CA LYS A 99 16.67 -8.25 7.12
C LYS A 99 18.06 -8.68 6.67
N ASP A 100 18.18 -9.61 5.74
CA ASP A 100 19.45 -10.09 5.23
C ASP A 100 20.19 -8.99 4.45
N LEU A 101 19.47 -8.24 3.62
CA LEU A 101 20.00 -7.06 2.94
C LEU A 101 20.48 -6.00 3.95
N ALA A 102 19.71 -5.75 5.01
CA ALA A 102 20.11 -4.83 6.07
C ALA A 102 21.37 -5.33 6.80
N LEU A 103 21.43 -6.61 7.15
CA LEU A 103 22.58 -7.21 7.81
C LEU A 103 23.84 -7.17 6.93
N GLY A 104 23.72 -7.44 5.64
CA GLY A 104 24.81 -7.30 4.66
C GLY A 104 25.34 -5.87 4.59
N ALA A 105 24.45 -4.88 4.72
CA ALA A 105 24.79 -3.46 4.83
C ALA A 105 25.23 -3.02 6.25
N LYS A 106 25.35 -3.95 7.21
CA LYS A 106 25.65 -3.69 8.64
C LYS A 106 24.64 -2.75 9.32
N LEU A 107 23.38 -2.84 8.91
CA LEU A 107 22.24 -2.10 9.45
C LEU A 107 21.31 -3.01 10.24
N ILE A 108 20.65 -2.46 11.24
CA ILE A 108 19.60 -3.14 12.02
C ILE A 108 18.27 -2.41 11.76
N LEU A 109 17.29 -3.16 11.25
CA LEU A 109 15.94 -2.64 11.06
C LEU A 109 15.23 -2.60 12.42
N ASN A 110 15.03 -1.39 12.94
CA ASN A 110 14.38 -1.17 14.23
C ASN A 110 13.25 -0.13 14.12
N SER A 111 12.22 -0.47 13.34
CA SER A 111 11.04 0.39 13.27
C SER A 111 10.28 0.34 14.59
N LYS A 112 9.94 1.52 15.15
CA LYS A 112 9.08 1.63 16.34
C LYS A 112 7.60 1.48 16.00
N ARG A 113 7.21 1.83 14.77
CA ARG A 113 5.82 1.86 14.33
C ARG A 113 5.74 1.53 12.85
N VAL A 114 4.80 0.68 12.46
CA VAL A 114 4.47 0.41 11.05
C VAL A 114 3.02 0.76 10.84
N MET A 115 2.76 1.49 9.75
CA MET A 115 1.40 1.79 9.31
C MET A 115 1.09 0.95 8.07
N THR A 116 -0.01 0.22 8.12
CA THR A 116 -0.46 -0.71 7.07
C THR A 116 -1.95 -0.50 6.81
N ASP A 117 -2.44 -1.09 5.72
CA ASP A 117 -3.87 -1.38 5.60
C ASP A 117 -4.29 -2.48 6.60
N PHE A 118 -5.58 -2.84 6.60
CA PHE A 118 -6.13 -3.82 7.54
C PHE A 118 -5.99 -5.27 7.03
N GLU A 119 -5.05 -5.56 6.14
CA GLU A 119 -4.81 -6.91 5.64
C GLU A 119 -4.19 -7.78 6.75
N ALA A 120 -4.86 -8.90 7.07
CA ALA A 120 -4.46 -9.77 8.17
C ALA A 120 -3.09 -10.42 7.93
N LEU A 121 -2.81 -10.88 6.72
CA LEU A 121 -1.55 -11.56 6.38
C LEU A 121 -0.35 -10.63 6.52
N SER A 122 -0.45 -9.41 5.99
CA SER A 122 0.56 -8.37 6.15
C SER A 122 0.80 -8.04 7.63
N THR A 123 -0.27 -7.89 8.41
CA THR A 123 -0.18 -7.64 9.87
C THR A 123 0.54 -8.76 10.60
N PHE A 124 0.20 -10.02 10.32
CA PHE A 124 0.85 -11.18 10.95
C PHE A 124 2.33 -11.27 10.59
N ALA A 125 2.68 -11.05 9.32
CA ALA A 125 4.06 -11.07 8.88
C ALA A 125 4.88 -9.97 9.58
N ILE A 126 4.36 -8.74 9.66
CA ILE A 126 5.00 -7.63 10.37
C ILE A 126 5.22 -8.01 11.85
N GLN A 127 4.20 -8.53 12.53
CA GLN A 127 4.29 -8.89 13.95
C GLN A 127 5.28 -10.03 14.19
N PHE A 128 5.34 -11.02 13.29
CA PHE A 128 6.28 -12.13 13.37
C PHE A 128 7.73 -11.66 13.24
N HIS A 129 8.01 -10.80 12.25
CA HIS A 129 9.37 -10.32 12.00
C HIS A 129 9.79 -9.17 12.94
N PHE A 130 8.85 -8.36 13.44
CA PHE A 130 9.11 -7.21 14.30
C PHE A 130 8.19 -7.25 15.53
N PRO A 131 8.42 -8.16 16.49
CA PRO A 131 7.47 -8.42 17.59
C PRO A 131 7.22 -7.23 18.52
N ASN A 132 8.12 -6.25 18.55
CA ASN A 132 8.02 -5.05 19.38
C ASN A 132 7.49 -3.83 18.63
N VAL A 133 7.11 -3.97 17.36
CA VAL A 133 6.61 -2.85 16.56
C VAL A 133 5.18 -2.50 16.95
N VAL A 134 4.88 -1.22 17.03
CA VAL A 134 3.49 -0.76 17.14
C VAL A 134 2.87 -0.77 15.75
N ILE A 135 1.90 -1.64 15.52
CA ILE A 135 1.12 -1.65 14.27
C ILE A 135 0.01 -0.61 14.38
N LYS A 136 -0.13 0.21 13.33
CA LYS A 136 -1.24 1.15 13.15
C LYS A 136 -1.92 0.89 11.81
N GLY A 137 -3.24 0.84 11.82
CA GLY A 137 -4.02 0.87 10.58
C GLY A 137 -3.99 2.26 9.96
N CYS A 138 -4.16 2.37 8.66
CA CYS A 138 -4.30 3.67 7.99
C CYS A 138 -5.71 4.24 8.23
N TRP A 139 -5.81 5.48 8.73
CA TRP A 139 -7.10 6.15 8.97
C TRP A 139 -7.93 6.32 7.69
N PHE A 140 -7.28 6.46 6.54
CA PHE A 140 -7.95 6.54 5.25
C PHE A 140 -8.68 5.22 4.93
N HIS A 141 -7.97 4.09 5.01
CA HIS A 141 -8.55 2.76 4.79
C HIS A 141 -9.62 2.40 5.83
N PHE A 142 -9.43 2.85 7.09
CA PHE A 142 -10.42 2.68 8.16
C PHE A 142 -11.75 3.33 7.79
N ARG A 143 -11.71 4.61 7.39
CA ARG A 143 -12.91 5.31 6.93
C ARG A 143 -13.48 4.66 5.67
N GLN A 144 -12.63 4.32 4.72
CA GLN A 144 -13.06 3.68 3.47
C GLN A 144 -13.86 2.39 3.75
N ALA A 145 -13.39 1.54 4.67
CA ALA A 145 -14.08 0.32 5.05
C ALA A 145 -15.44 0.59 5.73
N ILE A 146 -15.54 1.62 6.58
CA ILE A 146 -16.82 2.06 7.17
C ILE A 146 -17.80 2.50 6.08
N PHE A 147 -17.34 3.32 5.14
CA PHE A 147 -18.18 3.79 4.04
C PHE A 147 -18.61 2.64 3.12
N ARG A 148 -17.69 1.74 2.74
CA ARG A 148 -17.99 0.54 1.94
C ARG A 148 -19.11 -0.28 2.60
N ARG A 149 -19.03 -0.49 3.91
CA ARG A 149 -20.11 -1.17 4.64
C ARG A 149 -21.44 -0.42 4.56
N ALA A 150 -21.44 0.90 4.76
CA ALA A 150 -22.66 1.70 4.66
C ALA A 150 -23.30 1.60 3.26
N VAL A 151 -22.48 1.60 2.20
CA VAL A 151 -22.95 1.38 0.83
C VAL A 151 -23.61 0.02 0.67
N ARG A 152 -22.98 -1.06 1.13
CA ARG A 152 -23.53 -2.43 1.03
C ARG A 152 -24.84 -2.60 1.78
N LEU A 153 -25.01 -1.90 2.90
CA LEU A 153 -26.28 -1.87 3.64
C LEU A 153 -27.36 -1.02 2.95
N GLY A 154 -27.04 -0.38 1.82
CA GLY A 154 -27.97 0.48 1.09
C GLY A 154 -28.23 1.79 1.80
N LEU A 155 -27.26 2.31 2.57
CA LEU A 155 -27.33 3.65 3.19
C LEU A 155 -26.88 4.77 2.25
N LYS A 156 -26.27 4.44 1.10
CA LYS A 156 -25.91 5.40 0.05
C LYS A 156 -27.08 6.33 -0.29
N GLN A 157 -28.25 5.73 -0.51
CA GLN A 157 -29.46 6.45 -0.89
C GLN A 157 -29.95 7.41 0.20
N HIS A 158 -29.60 7.18 1.47
CA HIS A 158 -29.98 8.02 2.61
C HIS A 158 -28.91 9.08 2.95
N TYR A 159 -27.79 9.13 2.25
CA TYR A 159 -26.68 10.04 2.58
C TYR A 159 -27.00 11.53 2.33
N HIS A 160 -28.07 11.82 1.59
CA HIS A 160 -28.64 13.16 1.47
C HIS A 160 -29.32 13.63 2.77
N LEU A 161 -29.64 12.70 3.68
CA LEU A 161 -30.15 13.01 5.02
C LEU A 161 -28.97 13.29 5.95
N ASP A 162 -29.03 14.42 6.63
CA ASP A 162 -27.94 14.90 7.50
C ASP A 162 -27.63 13.91 8.63
N GLU A 163 -28.66 13.27 9.19
CA GLU A 163 -28.53 12.34 10.33
C GLU A 163 -27.79 11.03 9.96
N HIS A 164 -28.05 10.44 8.78
CA HIS A 164 -27.34 9.24 8.31
C HIS A 164 -25.90 9.58 7.94
N ARG A 165 -25.71 10.74 7.29
CA ARG A 165 -24.37 11.24 6.98
C ARG A 165 -23.56 11.48 8.25
N GLU A 166 -24.17 12.09 9.26
CA GLU A 166 -23.53 12.34 10.56
C GLU A 166 -23.14 11.02 11.23
N LEU A 167 -24.04 10.02 11.29
CA LEU A 167 -23.75 8.71 11.86
C LEU A 167 -22.48 8.08 11.26
N ILE A 168 -22.39 8.03 9.93
CA ILE A 168 -21.23 7.41 9.24
C ILE A 168 -19.93 8.17 9.54
N ASN A 169 -20.00 9.50 9.61
CA ASN A 169 -18.84 10.31 9.94
C ASN A 169 -18.42 10.16 11.40
N LEU A 170 -19.37 10.01 12.34
CA LEU A 170 -19.05 9.80 13.76
C LEU A 170 -18.19 8.55 13.99
N PHE A 171 -18.41 7.46 13.24
CA PHE A 171 -17.50 6.30 13.29
C PHE A 171 -16.06 6.65 12.90
N GLY A 172 -15.87 7.51 11.88
CA GLY A 172 -14.56 8.02 11.49
C GLY A 172 -13.93 8.94 12.55
N ALA A 173 -14.77 9.68 13.30
CA ALA A 173 -14.35 10.59 14.36
C ALA A 173 -13.85 9.86 15.61
N LEU A 174 -14.35 8.65 15.90
CA LEU A 174 -13.85 7.83 17.02
C LEU A 174 -12.34 7.55 16.96
N ALA A 175 -11.77 7.52 15.75
CA ALA A 175 -10.32 7.36 15.59
C ALA A 175 -9.52 8.58 16.06
N LEU A 176 -10.17 9.70 16.33
CA LEU A 176 -9.54 10.99 16.62
C LEU A 176 -9.86 11.52 18.02
N ILE A 177 -10.48 10.70 18.88
CA ILE A 177 -10.65 10.98 20.32
C ILE A 177 -9.69 10.13 21.15
N PRO A 178 -9.40 10.49 22.42
CA PRO A 178 -8.60 9.68 23.33
C PRO A 178 -9.12 8.25 23.39
N ILE A 179 -8.21 7.28 23.43
CA ILE A 179 -8.55 5.86 23.32
C ILE A 179 -9.49 5.40 24.45
N GLU A 180 -9.32 5.97 25.64
CA GLU A 180 -10.14 5.77 26.83
C GLU A 180 -11.58 6.30 26.67
N LYS A 181 -11.82 7.20 25.71
CA LYS A 181 -13.13 7.78 25.41
C LYS A 181 -13.89 7.05 24.30
N ILE A 182 -13.30 6.03 23.67
CA ILE A 182 -13.92 5.35 22.52
C ILE A 182 -15.21 4.64 22.90
N ASN A 183 -15.25 3.93 24.03
CA ASN A 183 -16.47 3.26 24.48
C ASN A 183 -17.58 4.26 24.82
N GLU A 184 -17.25 5.34 25.55
CA GLU A 184 -18.19 6.43 25.84
C GLU A 184 -18.70 7.08 24.54
N GLY A 185 -17.81 7.33 23.59
CA GLY A 185 -18.16 7.87 22.28
C GLY A 185 -19.06 6.95 21.46
N PHE A 186 -18.84 5.64 21.49
CA PHE A 186 -19.66 4.66 20.81
C PHE A 186 -21.07 4.56 21.41
N GLU A 187 -21.19 4.60 22.75
CA GLU A 187 -22.50 4.66 23.42
C GLU A 187 -23.27 5.94 23.07
N ILE A 188 -22.58 7.08 22.97
CA ILE A 188 -23.18 8.33 22.46
C ILE A 188 -23.72 8.12 21.04
N ILE A 189 -22.97 7.48 20.15
CA ILE A 189 -23.43 7.20 18.78
C ILE A 189 -24.68 6.31 18.79
N LYS A 190 -24.75 5.28 19.65
CA LYS A 190 -25.94 4.42 19.78
C LYS A 190 -27.20 5.22 20.15
N LEU A 191 -27.06 6.24 21.01
CA LEU A 191 -28.17 7.08 21.46
C LEU A 191 -28.72 8.02 20.39
N PHE A 192 -27.87 8.52 19.48
CA PHE A 192 -28.25 9.51 18.46
C PHE A 192 -28.42 8.92 17.06
N LYS A 193 -28.27 7.61 16.89
CA LYS A 193 -28.49 6.95 15.60
C LYS A 193 -29.92 7.22 15.08
N PRO A 194 -30.12 7.36 13.76
CA PRO A 194 -31.46 7.36 13.18
C PRO A 194 -32.22 6.06 13.48
N ASN A 195 -33.55 6.14 13.55
CA ASN A 195 -34.41 4.97 13.69
C ASN A 195 -34.54 4.21 12.36
N ASP A 196 -33.47 3.53 11.97
CA ASP A 196 -33.33 2.76 10.73
C ASP A 196 -32.58 1.46 11.03
N ALA A 197 -33.16 0.32 10.65
CA ALA A 197 -32.56 -1.00 10.85
C ALA A 197 -31.17 -1.14 10.19
N LYS A 198 -30.89 -0.37 9.12
CA LYS A 198 -29.57 -0.33 8.48
C LYS A 198 -28.53 0.36 9.37
N CYS A 199 -28.95 1.35 10.16
CA CYS A 199 -28.09 2.00 11.15
C CYS A 199 -27.76 1.06 12.32
N ASP A 200 -28.69 0.19 12.73
CA ASP A 200 -28.42 -0.88 13.71
C ASP A 200 -27.40 -1.90 13.20
N GLN A 201 -27.51 -2.26 11.91
CA GLN A 201 -26.54 -3.14 11.26
C GLN A 201 -25.15 -2.49 11.15
N MET A 202 -25.07 -1.16 10.94
CA MET A 202 -23.81 -0.43 11.00
C MET A 202 -23.17 -0.45 12.38
N LEU A 203 -23.96 -0.26 13.45
CA LEU A 203 -23.45 -0.35 14.83
C LEU A 203 -22.93 -1.74 15.14
N THR A 204 -23.69 -2.77 14.79
CA THR A 204 -23.31 -4.18 14.98
C THR A 204 -22.01 -4.49 14.24
N TYR A 205 -21.89 -4.04 12.98
CA TYR A 205 -20.66 -4.15 12.22
C TYR A 205 -19.49 -3.44 12.92
N PHE A 206 -19.69 -2.20 13.36
CA PHE A 206 -18.63 -1.42 13.95
C PHE A 206 -18.12 -2.03 15.27
N GLU A 207 -19.03 -2.48 16.12
CA GLU A 207 -18.71 -3.16 17.37
C GLU A 207 -17.90 -4.45 17.11
N ASN A 208 -18.42 -5.33 16.25
CA ASN A 208 -17.77 -6.60 15.97
C ASN A 208 -16.42 -6.43 15.27
N GLN A 209 -16.34 -5.55 14.29
CA GLN A 209 -15.14 -5.43 13.48
C GLN A 209 -14.08 -4.51 14.11
N TRP A 210 -14.47 -3.32 14.55
CA TRP A 210 -13.52 -2.29 14.99
C TRP A 210 -13.28 -2.30 16.49
N LEU A 211 -14.27 -2.65 17.31
CA LEU A 211 -14.06 -2.73 18.76
C LEU A 211 -13.51 -4.11 19.17
N ASN A 212 -14.05 -5.20 18.62
CA ASN A 212 -13.72 -6.55 19.07
C ASN A 212 -12.58 -7.19 18.27
N LYS A 213 -12.67 -7.24 16.93
CA LYS A 213 -11.71 -7.97 16.08
C LYS A 213 -10.41 -7.21 15.84
N ILE A 214 -10.45 -6.00 15.29
CA ILE A 214 -9.25 -5.20 15.00
C ILE A 214 -8.74 -4.44 16.23
N GLN A 215 -9.63 -4.08 17.15
CA GLN A 215 -9.37 -3.33 18.38
C GLN A 215 -8.92 -1.86 18.19
N PRO A 216 -9.31 -0.96 19.11
CA PRO A 216 -9.03 0.48 18.96
C PRO A 216 -7.56 0.91 18.93
N ASN A 217 -6.67 0.16 19.57
CA ASN A 217 -5.24 0.44 19.58
C ASN A 217 -4.63 0.47 18.16
N ILE A 218 -5.17 -0.29 17.22
CA ILE A 218 -4.68 -0.35 15.82
C ILE A 218 -5.13 0.87 15.02
N TRP A 219 -6.42 1.24 15.06
CA TRP A 219 -6.98 2.29 14.17
C TRP A 219 -7.15 3.67 14.82
N ASN A 220 -6.97 3.81 16.14
CA ASN A 220 -6.98 5.12 16.80
C ASN A 220 -5.72 5.94 16.44
N HIS A 221 -5.89 7.24 16.26
CA HIS A 221 -4.87 8.20 15.85
C HIS A 221 -4.91 9.51 16.63
N PHE A 222 -5.47 9.52 17.84
CA PHE A 222 -5.46 10.73 18.67
C PHE A 222 -4.03 11.23 18.92
N ASP A 223 -3.12 10.35 19.32
CA ASP A 223 -1.70 10.66 19.57
C ASP A 223 -0.78 10.37 18.37
N SER A 224 -1.31 10.41 17.15
CA SER A 224 -0.52 10.14 15.93
C SER A 224 -0.25 11.40 15.12
N ASP A 225 1.03 11.70 14.89
CA ASP A 225 1.47 12.78 14.00
C ASP A 225 1.15 12.49 12.52
N ILE A 226 1.20 11.20 12.16
CA ILE A 226 0.89 10.69 10.81
C ILE A 226 -0.20 9.62 10.96
N ARG A 227 -1.31 9.82 10.25
CA ARG A 227 -2.51 8.97 10.32
C ARG A 227 -2.91 8.34 8.98
N THR A 228 -2.33 8.81 7.87
CA THR A 228 -2.61 8.26 6.54
C THR A 228 -1.32 7.89 5.82
N ASN A 229 -1.45 7.01 4.84
CA ASN A 229 -0.39 6.57 3.93
C ASN A 229 -0.36 7.40 2.63
N ASN A 230 -0.85 8.64 2.62
CA ASN A 230 -1.00 9.47 1.40
C ASN A 230 0.25 9.55 0.51
N LYS A 231 1.45 9.48 1.10
CA LYS A 231 2.72 9.48 0.34
C LYS A 231 2.86 8.22 -0.51
N ILE A 232 2.44 7.07 0.02
CA ILE A 232 2.44 5.78 -0.68
C ILE A 232 1.37 5.81 -1.78
N GLU A 233 0.16 6.32 -1.50
CA GLU A 233 -0.88 6.45 -2.53
C GLU A 233 -0.49 7.43 -3.65
N GLY A 234 0.21 8.52 -3.31
CA GLY A 234 0.79 9.43 -4.29
C GLY A 234 1.86 8.76 -5.15
N LEU A 235 2.62 7.81 -4.58
CA LEU A 235 3.57 6.98 -5.32
C LEU A 235 2.83 6.02 -6.25
N HIS A 236 1.81 5.31 -5.78
CA HIS A 236 0.95 4.43 -6.59
C HIS A 236 0.27 5.18 -7.73
N SER A 237 -0.33 6.35 -7.45
CA SER A 237 -0.95 7.19 -8.49
C SER A 237 0.06 7.66 -9.52
N GLY A 238 1.26 8.06 -9.09
CA GLY A 238 2.35 8.44 -9.99
C GLY A 238 2.82 7.27 -10.85
N LEU A 239 2.89 6.08 -10.27
CA LEU A 239 3.22 4.83 -10.95
C LEU A 239 2.16 4.49 -12.00
N ASN A 240 0.89 4.42 -11.60
CA ASN A 240 -0.24 4.13 -12.49
C ASN A 240 -0.31 5.12 -13.65
N LYS A 241 -0.04 6.42 -13.41
CA LYS A 241 0.03 7.45 -14.46
C LYS A 241 1.16 7.24 -15.47
N GLN A 242 2.27 6.63 -15.06
CA GLN A 242 3.35 6.27 -15.98
C GLN A 242 3.11 4.92 -16.68
N ILE A 243 2.28 4.06 -16.11
CA ILE A 243 1.98 2.70 -16.59
C ILE A 243 0.76 2.66 -17.56
N ILE A 244 0.13 3.79 -17.91
CA ILE A 244 -1.07 3.87 -18.80
C ILE A 244 -0.77 3.50 -20.28
N SER A 245 -0.07 2.42 -20.57
CA SER A 245 -0.05 1.83 -21.92
C SER A 245 -0.18 0.32 -21.82
N ASP A 246 -0.95 -0.26 -22.74
CA ASP A 246 -1.33 -1.68 -22.77
C ASP A 246 -0.15 -2.67 -22.82
N HIS A 247 1.10 -2.21 -22.91
CA HIS A 247 2.31 -3.04 -22.94
C HIS A 247 3.32 -2.59 -21.89
N GLN A 248 3.48 -3.43 -20.88
CA GLN A 248 4.41 -3.23 -19.77
C GLN A 248 5.85 -3.25 -20.27
N ASN A 249 6.59 -2.19 -19.98
CA ASN A 249 8.03 -2.12 -20.17
C ASN A 249 8.70 -2.01 -18.80
N VAL A 250 9.40 -3.07 -18.38
CA VAL A 250 10.13 -3.12 -17.10
C VAL A 250 11.15 -1.98 -16.96
N PHE A 251 11.73 -1.49 -18.05
CA PHE A 251 12.64 -0.35 -18.02
C PHE A 251 11.92 0.97 -17.72
N GLN A 252 10.63 1.11 -18.05
CA GLN A 252 9.84 2.27 -17.63
C GLN A 252 9.60 2.24 -16.12
N LEU A 253 9.31 1.07 -15.55
CA LEU A 253 9.22 0.85 -14.10
C LEU A 253 10.55 1.17 -13.41
N ILE A 254 11.66 0.57 -13.86
CA ILE A 254 13.00 0.82 -13.30
C ILE A 254 13.34 2.31 -13.38
N ASN A 255 13.06 2.98 -14.51
CA ASN A 255 13.31 4.41 -14.65
C ASN A 255 12.45 5.26 -13.71
N PHE A 256 11.20 4.88 -13.46
CA PHE A 256 10.36 5.53 -12.45
C PHE A 256 10.96 5.35 -11.05
N LEU A 257 11.33 4.12 -10.69
CA LEU A 257 11.92 3.80 -9.38
C LEU A 257 13.24 4.55 -9.17
N LYS A 258 14.14 4.59 -10.15
CA LYS A 258 15.39 5.38 -10.11
C LYS A 258 15.13 6.87 -9.91
N GLN A 259 14.15 7.44 -10.60
CA GLN A 259 13.77 8.86 -10.44
C GLN A 259 13.21 9.15 -9.04
N LYS A 260 12.40 8.23 -8.51
CA LYS A 260 11.85 8.35 -7.16
C LYS A 260 12.92 8.20 -6.08
N GLN A 261 13.82 7.23 -6.21
CA GLN A 261 14.96 7.05 -5.31
C GLN A 261 15.85 8.29 -5.28
N SER A 262 16.19 8.86 -6.44
CA SER A 262 17.00 10.08 -6.53
C SER A 262 16.31 11.28 -5.88
N SER A 263 15.00 11.46 -6.15
CA SER A 263 14.21 12.53 -5.52
C SER A 263 14.16 12.40 -3.99
N ASN A 264 13.94 11.18 -3.48
CA ASN A 264 13.89 10.89 -2.05
C ASN A 264 15.24 11.14 -1.38
N SER A 265 16.36 10.81 -2.06
CA SER A 265 17.71 11.02 -1.53
C SER A 265 18.02 12.51 -1.37
N ILE A 266 17.66 13.34 -2.35
CA ILE A 266 17.80 14.80 -2.27
C ILE A 266 16.96 15.36 -1.11
N GLU A 267 15.72 14.88 -0.95
CA GLU A 267 14.84 15.29 0.14
C GLU A 267 15.42 14.91 1.51
N TYR A 268 15.96 13.70 1.64
CA TYR A 268 16.58 13.22 2.87
C TYR A 268 17.81 14.03 3.27
N GLU A 269 18.71 14.35 2.33
CA GLU A 269 19.88 15.18 2.61
C GLU A 269 19.49 16.62 3.01
N ARG A 270 18.43 17.17 2.43
CA ARG A 270 17.87 18.47 2.88
C ARG A 270 17.37 18.40 4.32
N LEU A 271 16.64 17.34 4.69
CA LEU A 271 16.15 17.14 6.06
C LEU A 271 17.29 17.03 7.06
N LYS A 272 18.36 16.28 6.73
CA LYS A 272 19.56 16.19 7.58
C LYS A 272 20.20 17.54 7.85
N GLN A 273 20.19 18.43 6.85
CA GLN A 273 20.74 19.78 6.95
C GLN A 273 19.75 20.77 7.58
N ALA A 274 18.63 20.29 8.15
CA ALA A 274 17.53 21.11 8.65
C ALA A 274 16.98 22.12 7.63
N GLN A 275 17.17 21.85 6.32
CA GLN A 275 16.65 22.69 5.26
C GLN A 275 15.16 22.41 5.04
N VAL A 276 14.43 23.46 4.68
CA VAL A 276 13.01 23.38 4.36
C VAL A 276 12.82 22.49 3.12
N VAL A 277 12.20 21.33 3.33
CA VAL A 277 11.67 20.49 2.25
C VAL A 277 10.40 21.13 1.69
N LYS A 278 10.01 20.80 0.44
CA LYS A 278 8.74 21.23 -0.18
C LYS A 278 7.64 21.31 0.88
N ASN A 279 7.11 22.52 1.09
CA ASN A 279 6.05 22.76 2.05
C ASN A 279 4.89 21.80 1.79
N LYS A 280 4.29 21.28 2.87
CA LYS A 280 2.94 20.70 2.77
C LYS A 280 2.06 21.75 2.11
N SER A 281 1.03 21.32 1.38
CA SER A 281 0.12 22.31 0.84
C SER A 281 -0.45 23.14 2.00
N LYS A 282 -0.59 24.46 1.83
CA LYS A 282 -1.16 25.34 2.87
C LYS A 282 -2.48 24.77 3.41
N LYS A 283 -3.25 24.12 2.53
CA LYS A 283 -4.49 23.38 2.86
C LYS A 283 -4.27 22.24 3.85
N GLU A 284 -3.25 21.40 3.67
CA GLU A 284 -2.95 20.29 4.60
C GLU A 284 -2.44 20.80 5.95
N GLU A 285 -1.62 21.86 5.94
CA GLU A 285 -1.14 22.48 7.19
C GLU A 285 -2.30 23.09 7.98
N THR A 286 -3.19 23.83 7.32
CA THR A 286 -4.40 24.37 7.94
C THR A 286 -5.28 23.25 8.51
N LYS A 287 -5.51 22.15 7.78
CA LYS A 287 -6.29 21.01 8.28
C LYS A 287 -5.63 20.37 9.51
N GLN A 288 -4.31 20.21 9.50
CA GLN A 288 -3.61 19.65 10.65
C GLN A 288 -3.73 20.56 11.87
N PHE A 289 -3.51 21.86 11.68
CA PHE A 289 -3.64 22.84 12.75
C PHE A 289 -5.05 22.89 13.34
N GLN A 290 -6.08 22.88 12.50
CA GLN A 290 -7.48 22.81 12.95
C GLN A 290 -7.78 21.55 13.76
N LEU A 291 -7.30 20.39 13.33
CA LEU A 291 -7.47 19.15 14.09
C LEU A 291 -6.80 19.25 15.47
N GLU A 292 -5.59 19.79 15.55
CA GLU A 292 -4.88 19.96 16.81
C GLU A 292 -5.59 20.96 17.73
N LEU A 293 -6.17 22.05 17.19
CA LEU A 293 -7.00 22.96 17.96
C LEU A 293 -8.22 22.25 18.58
N ILE A 294 -8.97 21.48 17.80
CA ILE A 294 -10.12 20.72 18.30
C ILE A 294 -9.68 19.75 19.40
N LYS A 295 -8.55 19.05 19.22
CA LYS A 295 -8.02 18.16 20.26
C LYS A 295 -7.66 18.93 21.53
N ILE A 296 -7.06 20.11 21.44
CA ILE A 296 -6.69 20.93 22.59
C ILE A 296 -7.94 21.44 23.33
N GLU A 297 -8.92 21.97 22.59
CA GLU A 297 -10.19 22.47 23.14
C GLU A 297 -10.92 21.40 23.95
N HIS A 298 -10.87 20.15 23.49
CA HIS A 298 -11.59 19.04 24.10
C HIS A 298 -10.72 18.08 24.94
N LYS A 299 -9.39 18.31 25.03
CA LYS A 299 -8.43 17.38 25.66
C LYS A 299 -8.83 16.96 27.08
N ASN A 300 -9.35 17.91 27.86
CA ASN A 300 -9.78 17.71 29.25
C ASN A 300 -11.31 17.89 29.41
N SER A 301 -12.05 17.99 28.32
CA SER A 301 -13.49 18.21 28.39
C SER A 301 -14.19 16.90 28.77
N PRO A 302 -15.07 16.90 29.80
CA PRO A 302 -15.91 15.74 30.08
C PRO A 302 -17.00 15.54 29.03
N LYS A 303 -17.17 16.47 28.09
CA LYS A 303 -18.24 16.46 27.08
C LYS A 303 -17.78 15.75 25.80
N VAL A 304 -17.70 14.42 25.85
CA VAL A 304 -17.28 13.59 24.69
C VAL A 304 -18.19 13.80 23.47
N LYS A 305 -19.49 14.07 23.69
CA LYS A 305 -20.43 14.38 22.61
C LYS A 305 -20.02 15.60 21.80
N GLU A 306 -19.71 16.71 22.47
CA GLU A 306 -19.31 17.95 21.80
C GLU A 306 -18.01 17.74 21.02
N PHE A 307 -17.07 16.98 21.58
CA PHE A 307 -15.83 16.64 20.90
C PHE A 307 -16.08 15.83 19.61
N LEU A 308 -16.91 14.78 19.69
CA LEU A 308 -17.28 13.98 18.53
C LEU A 308 -17.97 14.81 17.45
N GLN A 309 -18.83 15.75 17.83
CA GLN A 309 -19.51 16.65 16.89
C GLN A 309 -18.52 17.60 16.19
N SER A 310 -17.60 18.22 16.93
CA SER A 310 -16.54 19.06 16.37
C SER A 310 -15.67 18.29 15.37
N LEU A 311 -15.29 17.05 15.72
CA LEU A 311 -14.54 16.16 14.83
C LEU A 311 -15.35 15.75 13.60
N CYS A 312 -16.63 15.41 13.76
CA CYS A 312 -17.53 15.04 12.67
C CYS A 312 -17.60 16.16 11.63
N GLN A 313 -17.78 17.41 12.06
CA GLN A 313 -17.77 18.59 11.18
C GLN A 313 -16.42 18.80 10.49
N PHE A 314 -15.31 18.56 11.21
CA PHE A 314 -13.96 18.71 10.63
C PHE A 314 -13.66 17.66 9.54
N ILE A 315 -14.12 16.42 9.70
CA ILE A 315 -13.82 15.32 8.77
C ILE A 315 -14.81 15.19 7.61
N GLN A 316 -15.79 16.09 7.53
CA GLN A 316 -16.68 16.27 6.37
C GLN A 316 -15.85 16.80 5.18
N TYR A 317 -15.34 15.90 4.34
CA TYR A 317 -14.67 16.24 3.08
C TYR A 317 -14.68 15.04 2.13
N PRO A 318 -14.38 15.26 0.83
CA PRO A 318 -15.27 15.19 -0.33
C PRO A 318 -15.37 13.76 -0.90
N TYR A 319 -15.54 12.74 -0.07
CA TYR A 319 -15.65 11.36 -0.57
C TYR A 319 -17.03 11.07 -1.19
N GLU A 320 -17.90 12.09 -1.31
CA GLU A 320 -19.10 12.05 -2.13
C GLU A 320 -18.81 11.71 -3.61
N TYR A 321 -17.58 11.90 -4.10
CA TYR A 321 -17.15 11.51 -5.47
C TYR A 321 -17.10 9.99 -5.71
N TRP A 322 -17.05 9.18 -4.65
CA TRP A 322 -16.91 7.71 -4.75
C TRP A 322 -18.26 7.02 -4.97
N PHE A 323 -19.32 7.82 -4.99
CA PHE A 323 -20.68 7.42 -5.30
C PHE A 323 -21.04 7.61 -6.77
N ASP A 324 -20.17 8.18 -7.60
CA ASP A 324 -20.35 8.16 -9.06
C ASP A 324 -20.26 6.71 -9.55
N GLU A 325 -21.27 6.31 -10.33
CA GLU A 325 -21.67 4.93 -10.63
C GLU A 325 -20.58 4.06 -11.29
N GLN A 326 -19.49 4.65 -11.78
CA GLN A 326 -18.46 3.94 -12.55
C GLN A 326 -17.50 3.08 -11.73
N ASN A 327 -17.41 3.24 -10.39
CA ASN A 327 -16.50 2.44 -9.57
C ASN A 327 -17.19 1.39 -8.69
N LEU A 328 -18.53 1.30 -8.71
CA LEU A 328 -19.28 0.45 -7.77
C LEU A 328 -19.14 -1.06 -8.03
N GLU A 329 -18.99 -1.47 -9.29
CA GLU A 329 -18.82 -2.88 -9.65
C GLU A 329 -17.46 -3.44 -9.21
N GLU A 330 -16.39 -2.62 -9.27
CA GLU A 330 -15.04 -3.02 -8.85
C GLU A 330 -14.94 -3.21 -7.32
N TYR A 331 -15.72 -2.47 -6.53
CA TYR A 331 -15.70 -2.54 -5.06
C TYR A 331 -16.56 -3.64 -4.42
N LEU A 332 -17.44 -4.30 -5.20
CA LEU A 332 -18.26 -5.41 -4.71
C LEU A 332 -17.57 -6.77 -4.85
N ILE A 333 -16.54 -6.88 -5.70
CA ILE A 333 -15.86 -8.13 -6.00
C ILE A 333 -14.76 -8.48 -4.97
N GLU A 334 -14.09 -7.47 -4.38
CA GLU A 334 -12.90 -7.69 -3.52
C GLU A 334 -13.18 -8.41 -2.17
N GLU A 335 -14.41 -8.42 -1.66
CA GLU A 335 -14.70 -9.00 -0.32
C GLU A 335 -15.64 -10.22 -0.34
N ALA A 336 -16.10 -10.69 -1.51
CA ALA A 336 -16.78 -11.97 -1.59
C ALA A 336 -15.87 -13.16 -1.16
N GLU A 337 -14.56 -12.94 -1.13
CA GLU A 337 -13.56 -13.93 -0.68
C GLU A 337 -13.32 -13.91 0.85
N ASP A 338 -13.71 -12.85 1.57
CA ASP A 338 -13.44 -12.69 3.01
C ASP A 338 -14.62 -13.08 3.93
N ASP A 339 -15.85 -13.10 3.41
CA ASP A 339 -17.07 -13.38 4.19
C ASP A 339 -17.33 -14.89 4.45
N ASP A 340 -16.58 -15.80 3.82
CA ASP A 340 -16.83 -17.26 3.92
C ASP A 340 -16.21 -17.95 5.15
N ASN A 341 -15.52 -17.22 6.03
CA ASN A 341 -14.94 -17.77 7.27
C ASN A 341 -15.76 -17.44 8.53
N SER A 342 -17.08 -17.61 8.45
CA SER A 342 -18.00 -17.43 9.59
C SER A 342 -18.57 -18.75 10.10
N GLN A 343 -17.72 -19.62 10.66
CA GLN A 343 -18.18 -20.60 11.66
C GLN A 343 -17.27 -20.63 12.89
N ASN A 344 -17.94 -20.70 14.04
CA ASN A 344 -17.41 -20.69 15.39
C ASN A 344 -16.24 -21.67 15.57
N ASP A 345 -15.04 -21.13 15.72
CA ASP A 345 -13.98 -21.71 16.55
C ASP A 345 -12.94 -20.64 16.85
N ASN A 346 -12.41 -20.63 18.08
CA ASN A 346 -11.47 -19.63 18.59
C ASN A 346 -10.28 -19.40 17.61
N PRO A 347 -10.23 -18.29 16.85
CA PRO A 347 -9.34 -18.17 15.69
C PRO A 347 -7.86 -18.09 16.07
N LEU A 348 -7.54 -17.60 17.27
CA LEU A 348 -6.15 -17.38 17.70
C LEU A 348 -5.42 -18.67 18.06
N GLN A 349 -6.13 -19.72 18.46
CA GLN A 349 -5.52 -21.04 18.69
C GLN A 349 -5.53 -21.87 17.41
N HIS A 350 -6.62 -21.87 16.64
CA HIS A 350 -6.67 -22.65 15.41
C HIS A 350 -5.75 -22.10 14.31
N GLN A 351 -5.58 -20.77 14.18
CA GLN A 351 -4.65 -20.18 13.19
C GLN A 351 -3.17 -20.35 13.59
N ARG A 352 -2.83 -20.44 14.88
CA ARG A 352 -1.46 -20.79 15.33
C ARG A 352 -1.10 -22.23 14.98
N PHE A 353 -2.05 -23.16 15.14
CA PHE A 353 -1.89 -24.56 14.79
C PHE A 353 -2.01 -24.82 13.28
N GLU A 354 -2.81 -24.04 12.55
CA GLU A 354 -2.87 -24.08 11.09
C GLU A 354 -1.68 -23.38 10.43
N PHE A 355 -1.08 -22.35 11.03
CA PHE A 355 0.19 -21.78 10.56
C PHE A 355 1.33 -22.81 10.63
N GLN A 356 1.30 -23.70 11.63
CA GLN A 356 2.26 -24.82 11.73
C GLN A 356 1.92 -25.99 10.79
N ARG A 357 0.63 -26.25 10.49
CA ARG A 357 0.20 -27.36 9.60
C ARG A 357 0.13 -26.99 8.10
N ARG A 358 -0.22 -25.75 7.73
CA ARG A 358 -0.31 -25.25 6.33
C ARG A 358 1.07 -25.03 5.68
N ASN A 359 2.16 -25.08 6.44
CA ASN A 359 3.52 -25.11 5.90
C ASN A 359 3.89 -26.44 5.23
N GLN A 360 3.03 -27.46 5.26
CA GLN A 360 3.29 -28.72 4.55
C GLN A 360 2.48 -28.93 3.27
N TYR A 361 1.29 -28.34 3.11
CA TYR A 361 0.50 -28.55 1.89
C TYR A 361 -0.41 -27.35 1.57
N ASN A 362 -0.16 -26.76 0.40
CA ASN A 362 -1.01 -25.86 -0.39
C ASN A 362 -1.65 -24.65 0.31
N GLY A 363 -1.04 -23.48 0.09
CA GLY A 363 -1.65 -22.17 0.33
C GLY A 363 -1.11 -21.15 -0.67
N PHE A 364 -1.83 -20.97 -1.77
CA PHE A 364 -1.57 -19.92 -2.75
C PHE A 364 -1.53 -18.55 -2.07
N GLN A 365 -0.36 -17.89 -2.12
CA GLN A 365 -0.26 -16.45 -1.90
C GLN A 365 -0.16 -15.77 -3.26
N SER A 366 -1.31 -15.38 -3.81
CA SER A 366 -1.36 -14.34 -4.82
C SER A 366 -1.16 -13.00 -4.11
N ILE A 367 0.09 -12.62 -3.85
CA ILE A 367 0.41 -11.25 -3.48
C ILE A 367 0.20 -10.40 -4.74
N ARG A 368 -0.97 -9.75 -4.86
CA ARG A 368 -1.16 -8.64 -5.81
C ARG A 368 -0.45 -7.41 -5.22
N GLY A 369 0.88 -7.38 -5.33
CA GLY A 369 1.66 -6.23 -4.88
C GLY A 369 3.14 -6.56 -4.69
N PHE A 370 3.99 -5.76 -5.34
CA PHE A 370 5.46 -5.81 -5.28
C PHE A 370 6.12 -6.95 -6.08
N LYS A 371 6.09 -6.79 -7.42
CA LYS A 371 7.20 -7.28 -8.25
C LYS A 371 8.42 -6.41 -7.98
N PHE A 372 9.37 -6.94 -7.21
CA PHE A 372 10.75 -6.50 -7.27
C PHE A 372 11.28 -6.84 -8.66
N VAL A 373 11.65 -5.81 -9.40
CA VAL A 373 12.73 -5.91 -10.38
C VAL A 373 13.76 -4.91 -9.87
N ASN A 374 14.97 -5.41 -9.61
CA ASN A 374 16.03 -4.76 -8.85
C ASN A 374 16.22 -3.26 -9.08
#